data_AF-U5F4V9-F1
#
_entry.id   AF-U5F4V9-F1
#
_cell.length_a   1.000
_cell.length_b   1.000
_cell.length_c   1.000
_cell.angle_alpha   90.00
_cell.angle_beta   90.00
_cell.angle_gamma   90.00
#
_symmetry.space_group_name_H-M   'P 1'
#
loop_
_entity.id
_entity.type
_entity.pdbx_description
1 polymer ?
#
loop_
_entity_poly.entity_id
_entity_poly.type
_entity_poly.pdbx_seq_one_letter_code
_entity_poly.pdbx_strand_id
1 'polypeptide(L)' 'MNEVYLNKYGRLFVNGNEIKDVLSVASKTDYAGTKIVIEIDGNFKSDYKNEKEYNHFMDAA' A
#
# COMPACT_ATOMS: atom_id res chain seq x y z
N MET A 1 -7.73 0.70 -10.40
CA MET A 1 -7.06 1.68 -9.53
C MET A 1 -6.86 0.99 -8.19
N ASN A 2 -5.65 1.02 -7.61
CA ASN A 2 -5.40 0.31 -6.36
C ASN A 2 -6.04 1.07 -5.19
N GLU A 3 -6.69 0.37 -4.27
CA GLU A 3 -7.11 0.92 -2.99
C GLU A 3 -5.91 0.94 -2.04
N VAL A 4 -5.62 2.10 -1.45
CA VAL A 4 -4.53 2.26 -0.49
C VAL A 4 -5.07 2.93 0.76
N TYR A 5 -4.88 2.31 1.93
CA TYR A 5 -5.31 2.89 3.20
C TYR A 5 -4.37 2.51 4.34
N LEU A 6 -4.37 3.34 5.38
CA LEU A 6 -3.76 3.06 6.67
C LEU A 6 -4.86 2.65 7.64
N ASN A 7 -4.65 1.57 8.39
CA ASN A 7 -5.56 1.24 9.48
C ASN A 7 -5.28 2.10 10.73
N LYS A 8 -6.09 1.94 11.77
CA LYS A 8 -5.95 2.66 13.05
C LYS A 8 -4.61 2.44 13.78
N TYR A 9 -3.83 1.45 13.37
CA TYR A 9 -2.51 1.14 13.93
C TYR A 9 -1.36 1.67 13.04
N GLY A 10 -1.67 2.40 11.97
CA GLY A 10 -0.67 2.91 11.03
C GLY A 10 -0.09 1.85 10.08
N ARG A 11 -0.72 0.66 9.98
CA ARG A 11 -0.30 -0.37 9.01
C ARG A 11 -0.87 -0.07 7.63
N LEU A 12 -0.05 -0.20 6.60
CA LEU A 12 -0.41 0.09 5.22
C LEU A 12 -1.03 -1.14 4.54
N PHE A 13 -2.15 -0.93 3.85
CA PHE A 13 -2.80 -1.95 3.04
C PHE A 13 -2.91 -1.47 1.59
N VAL A 14 -2.62 -2.37 0.65
CA VAL A 14 -2.84 -2.16 -0.78
C VAL A 14 -3.72 -3.28 -1.31
N ASN A 15 -4.90 -2.91 -1.83
CA ASN A 15 -5.94 -3.85 -2.27
C ASN A 15 -6.26 -4.92 -1.21
N GLY A 16 -6.40 -4.50 0.06
CA GLY A 16 -6.69 -5.40 1.18
C GLY A 16 -5.49 -6.20 1.72
N ASN A 17 -4.31 -6.13 1.08
CA ASN A 17 -3.12 -6.86 1.53
C ASN A 17 -2.21 -5.95 2.38
N GLU A 18 -1.82 -6.41 3.56
CA GLU A 18 -0.87 -5.70 4.43
C GLU A 18 0.52 -5.64 3.79
N ILE A 19 1.11 -4.44 3.72
CA ILE A 19 2.47 -4.20 3.27
C ILE A 19 3.33 -3.94 4.50
N LYS A 20 4.40 -4.72 4.64
CA LYS A 20 5.33 -4.64 5.77
C LYS A 20 6.52 -3.73 5.47
N ASP A 21 7.22 -3.34 6.53
CA ASP A 21 8.48 -2.58 6.48
C ASP A 21 8.36 -1.24 5.74
N VAL A 22 7.15 -0.66 5.78
CA VAL A 22 6.83 0.65 5.21
C VAL A 22 7.38 1.74 6.13
N LEU A 23 8.23 2.59 5.57
CA LEU A 23 8.79 3.76 6.25
C LEU A 23 7.94 5.01 6.02
N SER A 24 7.41 5.19 4.80
CA SER A 24 6.59 6.34 4.45
C SER A 24 5.62 6.05 3.31
N VAL A 25 4.52 6.81 3.25
CA VAL A 25 3.58 6.83 2.13
C VAL A 25 3.25 8.27 1.76
N ALA A 26 3.25 8.57 0.46
CA ALA A 26 2.95 9.89 -0.06
C ALA A 26 2.11 9.80 -1.34
N SER A 27 1.24 10.78 -1.56
CA SER A 27 0.62 11.01 -2.85
C SER A 27 1.42 12.07 -3.61
N LYS A 28 1.65 11.82 -4.91
CA LYS A 28 2.29 12.77 -5.81
C LYS A 28 1.39 12.98 -7.01
N THR A 29 0.98 14.22 -7.24
CA THR A 29 0.19 14.61 -8.41
C THR A 29 1.07 15.36 -9.39
N ASP A 30 1.02 14.96 -10.65
CA ASP A 30 1.63 15.65 -11.78
C ASP A 30 0.64 15.75 -12.95
N TYR A 31 1.11 16.22 -14.10
CA TYR A 31 0.26 16.40 -15.29
C TYR A 31 -0.30 15.08 -15.85
N ALA A 32 0.30 13.93 -15.52
CA ALA A 32 -0.15 12.61 -15.94
C ALA A 32 -1.15 11.98 -14.93
N GLY A 33 -1.32 12.59 -13.75
CA GLY A 33 -2.29 12.18 -12.75
C GLY A 33 -1.69 12.09 -11.34
N THR A 34 -2.44 11.45 -10.44
CA THR A 34 -2.01 11.22 -9.05
C THR A 34 -1.52 9.78 -8.91
N LYS A 35 -0.32 9.62 -8.37
CA LYS A 35 0.28 8.33 -8.00
C LYS A 35 0.54 8.26 -6.51
N ILE A 36 0.52 7.04 -5.98
CA ILE A 36 0.93 6.76 -4.61
C ILE A 36 2.37 6.25 -4.65
N VAL A 37 3.21 6.81 -3.78
CA VAL A 37 4.60 6.42 -3.57
C VAL A 37 4.72 5.84 -2.17
N ILE A 38 5.27 4.63 -2.08
CA ILE A 38 5.51 3.91 -0.84
C ILE A 38 7.02 3.72 -0.70
N GLU A 39 7.57 4.06 0.46
CA GLU A 39 8.96 3.78 0.81
C GLU A 39 9.03 2.51 1.66
N ILE A 40 9.79 1.51 1.18
CA ILE A 40 9.98 0.22 1.84
C ILE A 40 11.49 0.01 1.93
N ASP A 41 12.03 -0.14 3.16
CA ASP A 41 13.47 -0.33 3.40
C ASP A 41 14.37 0.69 2.66
N GLY A 42 13.93 1.96 2.60
CA GLY A 42 14.64 3.04 1.90
C GLY A 42 14.51 3.02 0.36
N ASN A 43 13.77 2.06 -0.20
CA ASN A 43 13.46 2.00 -1.64
C ASN A 43 12.07 2.56 -1.91
N PHE A 44 11.97 3.45 -2.91
CA PHE A 44 10.69 4.05 -3.32
C PHE A 44 10.03 3.24 -4.43
N LYS A 45 8.76 2.84 -4.21
CA LYS A 45 7.92 2.19 -5.21
C LYS A 45 6.69 3.06 -5.51
N SER A 46 6.53 3.46 -6.78
CA SER A 46 5.33 4.15 -7.26
C SER A 46 4.35 3.17 -7.90
N ASP A 47 3.05 3.45 -7.78
CA ASP A 47 1.97 2.64 -8.36
C ASP A 47 2.06 1.15 -7.98
N TYR A 48 2.52 0.93 -6.74
CA TYR A 48 2.76 -0.39 -6.21
C TYR A 48 1.52 -1.27 -6.36
N LYS A 49 1.73 -2.45 -6.96
CA LYS A 49 0.75 -3.54 -7.00
C LYS A 49 1.31 -4.65 -6.13
N ASN A 50 0.47 -5.16 -5.22
CA ASN A 50 0.84 -6.36 -4.52
C ASN A 50 0.77 -7.53 -5.51
N GLU A 51 1.92 -8.16 -5.78
CA GLU A 51 2.00 -9.34 -6.65
C GLU A 51 1.49 -10.61 -5.95
N LYS A 52 1.39 -10.58 -4.63
CA LYS A 52 0.83 -11.68 -3.82
C LYS A 52 -0.50 -11.23 -3.24
N GLU A 53 -1.59 -11.86 -3.70
CA GLU A 53 -2.82 -11.90 -2.91
C GLU A 53 -2.51 -12.69 -1.63
N TYR A 54 -2.21 -11.98 -0.55
CA TYR A 54 -2.33 -12.57 0.78
C TYR A 54 -3.82 -12.70 1.03
N ASN A 55 -4.37 -13.87 0.67
CA ASN A 55 -5.73 -14.24 0.99
C ASN A 55 -5.95 -14.04 2.48
N HIS A 56 -6.58 -12.93 2.84
CA HIS A 56 -7.13 -12.69 4.16
C HIS A 56 -8.28 -13.68 4.29
N PHE A 57 -7.97 -14.92 4.69
CA PHE A 57 -8.97 -15.76 5.34
C PHE A 57 -9.34 -15.00 6.62
N MET A 58 -10.43 -14.25 6.54
CA MET A 58 -11.21 -13.90 7.71
C MET A 58 -11.69 -15.23 8.27
N ASP A 59 -10.92 -15.82 9.17
CA ASP A 59 -11.45 -16.86 10.05
C ASP A 59 -12.57 -16.20 10.86
N ALA A 60 -13.80 -16.45 10.41
CA ALA A 60 -15.00 -16.14 11.16
C ALA A 60 -15.02 -17.07 12.38
N ALA A 61 -14.77 -16.51 13.55
CA ALA A 61 -15.05 -17.13 14.85
C ALA A 61 -16.52 -16.91 15.22
#